data_AF-K2D369-F1
#
_entry.id   AF-K2D369-F1
#
_cell.length_a   1.000
_cell.length_b   1.000
_cell.length_c   1.000
_cell.angle_alpha   90.00
_cell.angle_beta   90.00
_cell.angle_gamma   90.00
#
_symmetry.space_group_name_H-M   'P 1'
#
loop_
_entity.id
_entity.type
_entity.pdbx_description
1 polymer ?
#
loop_
_entity_poly.entity_id
_entity_poly.type
_entity_poly.pdbx_seq_one_letter_code
_entity_poly.pdbx_strand_id
1 'polypeptide(L)'
;MGYLPGDLTQKIDPYLKPLYDALYETMGVSIVTKLITQGVIEIAPLAYMRGRTLNDAFVILDEGQNSTRDQMKMFLTRIGFASKAVITGDITQVDLPKPSMSGLRHAIALLQNINGIQFSFFSSADVVRHALVQQIIEAYDQQEESA
;
A
#
# COMPACT_ATOMS: atom_id res chain seq x y z
N MET A 1 12.72 11.95 13.34
CA MET A 1 12.35 10.54 13.57
C MET A 1 13.36 9.92 14.52
N GLY A 2 12.92 9.50 15.70
CA GLY A 2 13.76 9.03 16.80
C GLY A 2 14.49 7.72 16.50
N TYR A 3 15.75 7.65 16.92
CA TYR A 3 16.59 6.46 16.84
C TYR A 3 16.07 5.38 17.79
N LEU A 4 15.36 4.39 17.26
CA LEU A 4 15.23 3.10 17.93
C LEU A 4 16.59 2.36 17.85
N PRO A 5 17.06 1.69 18.90
CA PRO A 5 18.19 0.77 18.80
C PRO A 5 17.73 -0.57 18.21
N GLY A 6 18.44 -1.09 17.21
CA GLY A 6 18.11 -2.34 16.52
C GLY A 6 18.59 -2.38 15.07
N ASP A 7 18.74 -3.58 14.50
CA ASP A 7 19.06 -3.79 13.08
C ASP A 7 17.97 -3.15 12.19
N LEU A 8 18.30 -2.75 10.95
CA LEU A 8 17.38 -2.02 10.06
C LEU A 8 16.02 -2.73 9.92
N THR A 9 16.05 -4.05 9.95
CA THR A 9 14.90 -4.96 9.93
C THR A 9 13.97 -4.75 11.13
N GLN A 10 14.50 -4.60 12.35
CA GLN A 10 13.70 -4.43 13.58
C GLN A 10 12.96 -3.08 13.63
N LYS A 11 13.43 -2.08 12.89
CA LYS A 11 12.79 -0.74 12.81
C LYS A 11 11.64 -0.69 11.81
N ILE A 12 11.70 -1.54 10.79
CA ILE A 12 10.74 -1.59 9.69
C ILE A 12 9.58 -2.53 10.05
N ASP A 13 9.86 -3.54 10.88
CA ASP A 13 8.92 -4.59 11.31
C ASP A 13 7.54 -4.07 11.78
N PRO A 14 7.42 -2.99 12.58
CA PRO A 14 6.11 -2.49 13.02
C PRO A 14 5.21 -2.01 11.88
N TYR A 15 5.77 -1.46 10.81
CA TYR A 15 5.02 -0.97 9.65
C TYR A 15 4.59 -2.09 8.72
N LEU A 16 5.31 -3.22 8.73
CA LEU A 16 4.99 -4.38 7.92
C LEU A 16 4.01 -5.32 8.63
N LYS A 17 3.87 -5.19 9.95
CA LYS A 17 3.00 -6.05 10.76
C LYS A 17 1.56 -6.18 10.23
N PRO A 18 0.86 -5.10 9.81
CA PRO A 18 -0.49 -5.24 9.24
C PRO A 18 -0.54 -6.16 8.01
N LEU A 19 0.50 -6.15 7.16
CA LEU A 19 0.59 -7.04 6.00
C LEU A 19 0.78 -8.50 6.43
N TYR A 20 1.62 -8.75 7.44
CA TYR A 20 1.77 -10.09 8.02
C TYR A 20 0.45 -10.58 8.63
N ASP A 21 -0.23 -9.74 9.41
CA ASP A 21 -1.49 -10.09 10.05
C ASP A 21 -2.56 -10.45 9.01
N ALA A 22 -2.69 -9.66 7.94
CA ALA A 22 -3.62 -9.95 6.83
C ALA A 22 -3.30 -11.28 6.12
N LEU A 23 -2.01 -11.58 5.90
CA LEU A 23 -1.59 -12.85 5.30
C LEU A 23 -1.87 -14.04 6.23
N TYR A 24 -1.62 -13.88 7.53
CA TYR A 24 -1.88 -14.90 8.53
C TYR A 24 -3.37 -15.20 8.69
N GLU A 25 -4.22 -14.18 8.63
CA GLU A 25 -5.67 -14.34 8.64
C GLU A 25 -6.16 -15.11 7.39
N THR A 26 -5.58 -14.81 6.23
CA THR A 26 -6.03 -15.40 4.96
C THR A 26 -5.54 -16.84 4.73
N MET A 27 -4.29 -17.15 5.10
CA MET A 27 -3.65 -18.43 4.76
C MET A 27 -3.18 -19.24 5.97
N GLY A 28 -3.23 -18.66 7.18
CA GLY A 28 -2.69 -19.26 8.39
C GLY A 28 -1.18 -19.08 8.54
N VAL A 29 -0.75 -18.95 9.79
CA VAL A 29 0.65 -18.65 10.17
C VAL A 29 1.65 -19.64 9.57
N SER A 30 1.38 -20.94 9.70
CA SER A 30 2.31 -21.99 9.26
C SER A 30 2.62 -21.92 7.76
N ILE A 31 1.59 -21.67 6.93
CA ILE A 31 1.74 -21.59 5.47
C ILE A 31 2.52 -20.33 5.10
N VAL A 32 2.15 -19.18 5.66
CA VAL A 32 2.82 -17.91 5.38
C VAL A 32 4.31 -17.97 5.75
N THR A 33 4.66 -18.45 6.95
CA THR A 33 6.06 -18.58 7.36
C THR A 33 6.85 -19.49 6.43
N LYS A 34 6.25 -20.60 5.96
CA LYS A 34 6.87 -21.49 4.99
C LYS A 34 7.12 -20.78 3.65
N LEU A 35 6.11 -20.08 3.12
CA LEU A 35 6.21 -19.39 1.83
C LEU A 35 7.22 -18.24 1.85
N ILE A 36 7.32 -17.51 2.96
CA ILE A 36 8.34 -16.47 3.16
C ILE A 36 9.74 -17.09 3.20
N THR A 37 9.90 -18.17 3.96
CA THR A 37 11.19 -18.88 4.06
C THR A 37 11.64 -19.42 2.70
N GLN A 38 10.69 -19.85 1.86
CA GLN A 38 10.94 -20.30 0.50
C GLN A 38 11.14 -19.16 -0.51
N GLY A 39 10.97 -17.90 -0.10
CA GLY A 39 11.05 -16.72 -0.96
C GLY A 39 9.88 -16.56 -1.93
N VAL A 40 8.79 -17.29 -1.74
CA VAL A 40 7.57 -17.18 -2.56
C VAL A 40 6.79 -15.91 -2.21
N ILE A 41 6.75 -15.56 -0.92
CA ILE A 41 6.20 -14.29 -0.44
C ILE A 41 7.35 -13.42 0.03
N GLU A 42 7.43 -12.21 -0.51
CA GLU A 42 8.40 -11.22 -0.09
C GLU A 42 7.64 -9.95 0.35
N ILE A 43 7.88 -9.53 1.60
CA ILE A 43 7.37 -8.27 2.14
C ILE A 43 8.58 -7.37 2.34
N ALA A 44 8.64 -6.28 1.58
CA ALA A 44 9.79 -5.40 1.59
C ALA A 44 9.39 -3.93 1.42
N PRO A 45 10.16 -2.99 1.99
CA PRO A 45 9.97 -1.57 1.75
C PRO A 45 10.16 -1.22 0.27
N LEU A 46 9.47 -0.17 -0.17
CA LEU A 46 9.57 0.36 -1.55
C LEU A 46 11.02 0.60 -2.02
N ALA A 47 11.90 1.02 -1.10
CA ALA A 47 13.32 1.27 -1.41
C ALA A 47 14.07 0.03 -1.93
N TYR A 48 13.65 -1.17 -1.54
CA TYR A 48 14.27 -2.44 -1.94
C TYR A 48 13.96 -2.81 -3.39
N MET A 49 13.00 -2.13 -4.02
CA MET A 49 12.64 -2.35 -5.43
C MET A 49 13.64 -1.70 -6.39
N ARG A 50 14.50 -0.80 -5.90
CA ARG A 50 15.48 -0.10 -6.73
C ARG A 50 16.43 -1.09 -7.40
N GLY A 51 16.54 -1.00 -8.72
CA GLY A 51 17.43 -1.85 -9.52
C GLY A 51 16.94 -3.28 -9.76
N ARG A 52 15.74 -3.64 -9.28
CA ARG A 52 15.14 -4.94 -9.53
C ARG A 52 14.30 -4.93 -10.81
N THR A 53 14.08 -6.12 -11.37
CA THR A 53 13.03 -6.38 -12.35
C THR A 53 12.19 -7.52 -11.79
N LEU A 54 10.88 -7.29 -11.68
CA LEU A 54 9.93 -8.22 -11.07
C LEU A 54 9.26 -9.01 -12.19
N ASN A 55 9.84 -10.15 -12.58
CA ASN A 55 9.28 -11.08 -13.55
C ASN A 55 8.50 -12.19 -12.83
N ASP A 56 7.49 -12.75 -13.49
CA ASP A 56 6.69 -13.88 -13.00
C ASP A 56 6.12 -13.65 -11.58
N ALA A 57 5.70 -12.41 -11.28
CA ALA A 57 5.33 -11.97 -9.94
C ALA A 57 3.97 -11.27 -9.89
N PHE A 58 3.27 -11.45 -8.78
CA PHE A 58 2.14 -10.60 -8.39
C PHE A 58 2.60 -9.63 -7.31
N VAL A 59 2.56 -8.33 -7.60
CA VAL A 59 3.15 -7.29 -6.75
C VAL A 59 2.05 -6.37 -6.24
N ILE A 60 2.04 -6.11 -4.93
CA ILE A 60 1.15 -5.12 -4.33
C ILE A 60 2.01 -4.00 -3.76
N LEU A 61 1.73 -2.76 -4.18
CA LEU A 61 2.22 -1.57 -3.51
C LEU A 61 1.08 -0.99 -2.69
N ASP A 62 1.17 -1.14 -1.37
CA ASP A 62 0.20 -0.58 -0.45
C ASP A 62 0.56 0.85 -0.02
N GLU A 63 -0.45 1.62 0.39
CA GLU A 63 -0.32 3.03 0.79
C GLU A 63 0.39 3.89 -0.28
N GLY A 64 0.08 3.65 -1.55
CA GLY A 64 0.73 4.26 -2.71
C GLY A 64 0.64 5.79 -2.75
N GLN A 65 -0.34 6.39 -2.05
CA GLN A 65 -0.46 7.85 -1.91
C GLN A 65 0.75 8.48 -1.21
N ASN A 66 1.43 7.71 -0.35
CA ASN A 66 2.61 8.13 0.40
C ASN A 66 3.92 7.98 -0.38
N SER A 67 3.87 7.48 -1.61
CA SER A 67 5.01 7.52 -2.53
C SER A 67 5.17 8.89 -3.18
N THR A 68 6.40 9.32 -3.42
CA THR A 68 6.67 10.48 -4.30
C THR A 68 6.52 10.10 -5.77
N ARG A 69 6.42 11.09 -6.66
CA ARG A 69 6.41 10.86 -8.12
C ARG A 69 7.59 10.02 -8.61
N ASP A 70 8.78 10.29 -8.09
CA ASP A 70 9.99 9.56 -8.47
C ASP A 70 9.96 8.12 -7.97
N GLN A 71 9.45 7.89 -6.75
CA GLN A 71 9.28 6.56 -6.20
C GLN A 71 8.23 5.74 -6.96
N MET A 72 7.09 6.36 -7.30
CA MET A 72 6.04 5.72 -8.11
C MET A 72 6.56 5.35 -9.50
N LYS A 73 7.26 6.28 -10.18
CA LYS A 73 7.91 6.00 -11.47
C LYS A 73 8.95 4.89 -11.34
N MET A 74 9.77 4.93 -10.30
CA MET A 74 10.77 3.89 -10.01
C MET A 74 10.08 2.53 -9.92
N PHE A 75 9.03 2.41 -9.11
CA PHE A 75 8.26 1.19 -8.91
C PHE A 75 7.62 0.65 -10.19
N LEU A 76 6.87 1.49 -10.90
CA LEU A 76 6.16 1.10 -12.13
C LEU A 76 7.12 0.56 -13.19
N THR A 77 8.34 1.11 -13.27
CA THR A 77 9.37 0.64 -14.22
C THR A 77 10.09 -0.63 -13.77
N ARG A 78 9.77 -1.21 -12.61
CA ARG A 78 10.32 -2.52 -12.18
C ARG A 78 9.44 -3.68 -12.63
N ILE A 79 8.21 -3.43 -13.07
CA ILE A 79 7.27 -4.48 -13.50
C ILE A 79 7.82 -5.15 -14.77
N GLY A 80 8.11 -6.44 -14.67
CA GLY A 80 8.69 -7.27 -15.72
C GLY A 80 7.65 -8.11 -16.48
N PHE A 81 8.15 -9.10 -17.23
CA PHE A 81 7.31 -10.00 -18.01
C PHE A 81 6.50 -10.94 -17.11
N ALA A 82 5.32 -11.34 -17.61
CA ALA A 82 4.40 -12.25 -16.93
C ALA A 82 4.03 -11.83 -15.49
N SER A 83 4.14 -10.53 -15.20
CA SER A 83 3.83 -9.97 -13.89
C SER A 83 2.56 -9.15 -13.92
N LYS A 84 1.93 -9.03 -12.75
CA LYS A 84 0.82 -8.11 -12.50
C LYS A 84 1.12 -7.29 -11.26
N ALA A 85 0.83 -6.00 -11.32
CA ALA A 85 0.95 -5.11 -10.17
C ALA A 85 -0.41 -4.52 -9.81
N VAL A 86 -0.65 -4.39 -8.51
CA VAL A 86 -1.79 -3.66 -7.94
C VAL A 86 -1.22 -2.59 -7.03
N ILE A 87 -1.70 -1.36 -7.18
CA ILE A 87 -1.32 -0.24 -6.32
C ILE A 87 -2.58 0.21 -5.60
N THR A 88 -2.54 0.18 -4.27
CA THR A 88 -3.64 0.61 -3.39
C THR A 88 -3.26 1.92 -2.71
N GLY A 89 -4.26 2.66 -2.25
CA GLY A 89 -4.05 3.90 -1.50
C GLY A 89 -5.26 4.82 -1.50
N ASP A 90 -5.31 5.72 -0.51
CA ASP A 90 -6.33 6.75 -0.37
C ASP A 90 -5.76 8.12 -0.76
N ILE A 91 -6.23 8.69 -1.87
CA ILE A 91 -5.75 9.99 -2.37
C ILE A 91 -6.11 11.18 -1.45
N THR A 92 -7.00 10.98 -0.47
CA THR A 92 -7.39 11.99 0.51
C THR A 92 -6.47 12.01 1.74
N GLN A 93 -5.79 10.90 2.02
CA GLN A 93 -4.94 10.70 3.20
C GLN A 93 -3.45 10.68 2.83
N VAL A 94 -2.95 11.80 2.31
CA VAL A 94 -1.56 11.92 1.85
C VAL A 94 -0.65 12.41 2.96
N ASP A 95 0.23 11.54 3.47
CA ASP A 95 1.20 11.83 4.52
C ASP A 95 2.54 12.39 3.97
N LEU A 96 2.46 13.23 2.93
CA LEU A 96 3.62 13.90 2.36
C LEU A 96 3.66 15.37 2.78
N PRO A 97 4.86 15.98 2.90
CA PRO A 97 4.99 17.41 3.23
C PRO A 97 4.20 18.34 2.29
N LYS A 98 3.96 17.88 1.06
CA LYS A 98 3.07 18.53 0.09
C LYS A 98 2.22 17.44 -0.57
N PRO A 99 0.88 17.43 -0.40
CA PRO A 99 0.02 16.44 -1.03
C PRO A 99 0.13 16.39 -2.56
N SER A 100 0.47 17.52 -3.21
CA SER A 100 0.73 17.59 -4.65
C SER A 100 1.93 16.76 -5.14
N MET A 101 2.76 16.28 -4.22
CA MET A 101 3.90 15.40 -4.49
C MET A 101 3.52 13.92 -4.58
N SER A 102 2.28 13.56 -4.24
CA SER A 102 1.82 12.17 -4.27
C SER A 102 2.01 11.56 -5.67
N GLY A 103 2.75 10.46 -5.70
CA GLY A 103 3.02 9.68 -6.89
C GLY A 103 1.76 9.01 -7.40
N LEU A 104 0.88 8.52 -6.52
CA LEU A 104 -0.39 7.90 -6.89
C LEU A 104 -1.30 8.90 -7.60
N ARG A 105 -1.54 10.08 -7.01
CA ARG A 105 -2.38 11.11 -7.64
C ARG A 105 -1.83 11.54 -9.01
N HIS A 106 -0.51 11.67 -9.12
CA HIS A 106 0.14 11.99 -10.39
C HIS A 106 0.01 10.85 -11.42
N ALA A 107 0.17 9.60 -11.01
CA ALA A 107 0.02 8.43 -11.88
C ALA A 107 -1.41 8.28 -12.40
N ILE A 108 -2.42 8.51 -11.55
CA ILE A 108 -3.83 8.52 -11.96
C ILE A 108 -4.08 9.56 -13.05
N ALA A 109 -3.49 10.76 -12.98
CA ALA A 109 -3.66 11.77 -14.02
C ALA A 109 -2.87 11.45 -15.30
N LEU A 110 -1.67 10.90 -15.17
CA LEU A 110 -0.73 10.71 -16.29
C LEU A 110 -1.02 9.45 -17.12
N LEU A 111 -1.46 8.36 -16.48
CA LEU A 111 -1.47 7.03 -17.09
C LEU A 111 -2.85 6.57 -17.58
N GLN A 112 -3.86 7.44 -17.59
CA GLN A 112 -5.26 7.10 -17.93
C GLN A 112 -5.43 6.45 -19.30
N ASN A 113 -4.58 6.81 -20.26
CA ASN A 113 -4.69 6.38 -21.65
C ASN A 113 -3.72 5.24 -22.02
N ILE A 114 -3.08 4.61 -21.04
CA ILE A 114 -2.14 3.51 -21.28
C ILE A 114 -2.89 2.18 -21.26
N ASN A 115 -2.84 1.45 -22.38
CA ASN A 115 -3.42 0.12 -22.46
C ASN A 115 -2.74 -0.83 -21.46
N GLY A 116 -3.54 -1.62 -20.74
CA GLY A 116 -3.07 -2.53 -19.68
C GLY A 116 -3.04 -1.91 -18.28
N ILE A 117 -3.35 -0.61 -18.14
CA ILE A 117 -3.53 0.05 -16.84
C ILE A 117 -5.02 0.33 -16.64
N GLN A 118 -5.54 -0.07 -15.48
CA GLN A 118 -6.91 0.19 -15.08
C GLN A 118 -6.94 0.89 -13.72
N PHE A 119 -7.85 1.85 -13.58
CA PHE A 119 -8.11 2.55 -12.33
C PHE A 119 -9.48 2.13 -11.80
N SER A 120 -9.51 1.67 -10.54
CA SER A 120 -10.72 1.32 -9.81
C SER A 120 -10.83 2.25 -8.61
N PHE A 121 -11.95 2.98 -8.53
CA PHE A 121 -12.23 3.90 -7.43
C PHE A 121 -13.32 3.32 -6.56
N PHE A 122 -13.03 3.15 -5.27
CA PHE A 122 -13.99 2.76 -4.26
C PHE A 122 -14.59 4.01 -3.62
N SER A 123 -15.81 3.86 -3.13
CA SER A 123 -16.58 4.88 -2.42
C SER A 123 -16.85 4.43 -0.99
N SER A 124 -17.39 5.32 -0.16
CA SER A 124 -17.83 4.97 1.20
C SER A 124 -18.87 3.83 1.22
N ALA A 125 -19.63 3.65 0.13
CA ALA A 125 -20.60 2.57 -0.01
C ALA A 125 -19.95 1.18 -0.14
N ASP A 126 -18.67 1.12 -0.52
CA ASP A 126 -17.91 -0.13 -0.67
C ASP A 126 -17.24 -0.55 0.66
N VAL A 127 -17.31 0.30 1.70
CA VAL A 127 -16.64 0.08 2.97
C VAL A 127 -17.59 -0.62 3.95
N VAL A 128 -17.39 -1.93 4.12
CA VAL A 128 -18.14 -2.73 5.09
C VAL A 128 -17.49 -2.60 6.46
N ARG A 129 -18.17 -1.94 7.40
CA ARG A 129 -17.75 -1.80 8.80
C ARG A 129 -18.74 -2.47 9.74
N HIS A 130 -18.26 -2.84 10.91
CA HIS A 130 -19.14 -3.26 11.99
C HIS A 130 -20.11 -2.13 12.36
N ALA A 131 -21.39 -2.44 12.61
CA ALA A 131 -22.44 -1.45 12.85
C ALA A 131 -22.09 -0.44 13.97
N LEU A 132 -21.46 -0.92 15.04
CA LEU A 132 -20.97 -0.05 16.13
C LEU A 132 -19.92 0.96 15.66
N VAL A 133 -18.98 0.54 14.80
CA VAL A 133 -17.94 1.45 14.28
C VAL A 133 -18.56 2.53 13.41
N GLN A 134 -19.58 2.18 12.62
CA GLN A 134 -20.33 3.16 11.83
C GLN A 134 -21.03 4.19 12.73
N GLN A 135 -21.72 3.76 13.79
CA GLN A 135 -22.36 4.66 14.76
C GLN A 135 -21.36 5.59 15.45
N ILE A 136 -20.16 5.08 15.76
CA ILE A 136 -19.10 5.91 16.34
C ILE A 136 -18.67 7.00 15.35
N ILE A 137 -18.43 6.66 14.08
CA ILE A 137 -18.02 7.63 13.05
C ILE A 137 -19.10 8.70 12.87
N GLU A 138 -20.37 8.30 12.74
CA GLU A 138 -21.50 9.23 12.57
C GLU A 138 -21.62 10.21 13.75
N ALA A 139 -21.33 9.78 14.98
CA ALA A 139 -21.36 10.65 16.15
C ALA A 139 -20.24 11.71 16.14
N TYR A 140 -19.05 11.37 15.61
CA TYR A 140 -17.94 12.33 15.46
C TYR A 140 -18.22 13.32 14.33
N ASP A 141 -18.70 12.84 13.17
CA ASP A 141 -19.00 13.68 12.01
C ASP A 141 -20.05 14.76 12.34
N GLN A 142 -21.10 14.41 13.10
CA GLN A 142 -22.13 15.37 13.55
C GLN A 142 -21.58 16.49 14.44
N GLN A 143 -20.55 16.21 15.23
CA GLN A 143 -19.92 17.21 16.10
C GLN A 143 -19.06 18.17 15.29
N GLU A 144 -18.33 17.67 14.29
CA GLU A 144 -17.49 18.49 13.41
C GLU A 144 -18.31 19.42 12.50
N GLU A 145 -19.48 18.98 12.02
CA GLU A 145 -20.39 19.83 11.22
C GLU A 145 -21.08 20.93 12.04
N SER A 146 -21.19 20.75 13.36
CA SER A 146 -21.85 21.70 14.27
C SER A 146 -20.91 22.77 14.84
N ALA A 147 -19.61 22.70 14.52
CA ALA A 147 -18.54 23.58 15.01
C ALA A 147 -18.07 24.56 13.93
#